data_AF-A0A523SQS9-F1
#
_entry.id   AF-A0A523SQS9-F1
#
_cell.length_a   1.000
_cell.length_b   1.000
_cell.length_c   1.000
_cell.angle_alpha   90.00
_cell.angle_beta   90.00
_cell.angle_gamma   90.00
#
_symmetry.space_group_name_H-M   'P 1'
#
loop_
_entity.id
_entity.type
_entity.pdbx_description
1 polymer ?
#
loop_
_entity_poly.entity_id
_entity_poly.type
_entity_poly.pdbx_seq_one_letter_code
_entity_poly.pdbx_strand_id
1 'polypeptide(L)'
;MKVTKFVVTFFGVTQEVIGALAIVFAYVLYYNILDIRINLEIPLEHVSVYLLLLFVFGSVSILSGLFLIRERLELEGEGGS
;
A
#
# COMPACT_ATOMS: atom_id res chain seq x y z
N MET A 1 -17.58 18.70 -7.26
CA MET A 1 -16.62 19.03 -6.17
C MET A 1 -16.70 18.10 -4.96
N LYS A 2 -17.86 17.87 -4.31
CA LYS A 2 -17.93 16.96 -3.12
C LYS A 2 -17.61 15.49 -3.41
N VAL A 3 -18.10 14.94 -4.53
CA VAL A 3 -17.86 13.54 -4.93
C VAL A 3 -16.37 13.29 -5.23
N THR A 4 -15.72 14.19 -5.96
CA THR A 4 -14.28 14.10 -6.26
C THR A 4 -13.42 14.08 -4.99
N LYS A 5 -13.72 14.93 -4.00
CA LYS A 5 -13.00 14.95 -2.71
C LYS A 5 -13.15 13.64 -1.93
N PHE A 6 -14.36 13.06 -1.93
CA PHE A 6 -14.61 11.76 -1.29
C PHE A 6 -13.83 10.64 -1.99
N VAL A 7 -13.88 10.59 -3.32
CA VAL A 7 -13.17 9.59 -4.13
C VAL A 7 -11.65 9.66 -3.90
N VAL A 8 -11.06 10.86 -3.94
CA VAL A 8 -9.62 11.06 -3.69
C VAL A 8 -9.23 10.59 -2.28
N THR A 9 -10.02 10.95 -1.27
CA THR A 9 -9.76 10.50 0.13
C THR A 9 -9.86 8.98 0.25
N PHE A 10 -10.89 8.38 -0.34
CA PHE A 10 -11.12 6.94 -0.29
C PHE A 10 -9.96 6.16 -0.94
N PHE A 11 -9.54 6.57 -2.15
CA PHE A 11 -8.42 5.92 -2.83
C PHE A 11 -7.10 6.16 -2.11
N GLY A 12 -6.86 7.36 -1.57
CA GLY A 12 -5.66 7.66 -0.80
C GLY A 12 -5.52 6.76 0.43
N VAL A 13 -6.58 6.66 1.25
CA VAL A 13 -6.60 5.78 2.42
C VAL A 13 -6.46 4.31 2.03
N THR A 14 -7.11 3.88 0.95
CA THR A 14 -7.03 2.50 0.47
C THR A 14 -5.59 2.15 0.06
N GLN A 15 -4.89 3.06 -0.61
CA GLN A 15 -3.51 2.87 -1.03
C GLN A 15 -2.53 2.79 0.16
N GLU A 16 -2.74 3.59 1.21
CA GLU A 16 -1.98 3.46 2.46
C GLU A 16 -2.16 2.07 3.09
N VAL A 17 -3.42 1.61 3.21
CA VAL A 17 -3.75 0.32 3.80
C VAL A 17 -3.16 -0.83 2.98
N ILE A 18 -3.30 -0.81 1.66
CA ILE A 18 -2.73 -1.83 0.77
C ILE A 18 -1.21 -1.84 0.91
N GLY A 19 -0.58 -0.67 0.94
CA GLY A 19 0.86 -0.58 1.06
C GLY A 19 1.38 -1.12 2.39
N ALA A 20 0.75 -0.76 3.51
CA ALA A 20 1.07 -1.31 4.82
C ALA A 20 0.87 -2.84 4.87
N LEU A 21 -0.24 -3.34 4.31
CA LEU A 21 -0.49 -4.78 4.23
C LEU A 21 0.55 -5.51 3.38
N ALA A 22 1.04 -4.91 2.29
CA ALA A 22 2.12 -5.49 1.48
C ALA A 22 3.41 -5.66 2.29
N ILE A 23 3.77 -4.67 3.11
CA ILE A 23 4.94 -4.74 4.00
C ILE A 23 4.75 -5.81 5.09
N VAL A 24 3.58 -5.87 5.72
CA VAL A 24 3.24 -6.91 6.70
C VAL A 24 3.31 -8.31 6.06
N PHE A 25 2.77 -8.45 4.85
CA PHE A 25 2.79 -9.71 4.14
C PHE A 25 4.22 -10.13 3.74
N ALA A 26 5.08 -9.18 3.36
CA ALA A 26 6.49 -9.44 3.12
C ALA A 26 7.19 -9.98 4.38
N TYR A 27 6.92 -9.39 5.56
CA TYR A 27 7.43 -9.89 6.82
C TYR A 27 6.96 -11.33 7.12
N VAL A 28 5.65 -11.58 6.97
CA VAL A 28 5.05 -12.92 7.12
C VAL A 28 5.70 -13.95 6.19
N LEU A 29 5.92 -13.58 4.93
CA LEU A 29 6.54 -14.44 3.92
C LEU A 29 8.02 -14.73 4.24
N TYR A 30 8.77 -13.73 4.68
CA TYR A 30 10.19 -13.87 5.03
C TYR A 30 10.39 -14.82 6.23
N TYR A 31 9.57 -14.66 7.27
CA TYR A 31 9.64 -15.50 8.47
C TYR A 31 8.86 -16.81 8.37
N ASN A 32 8.20 -17.08 7.24
CA ASN A 32 7.32 -18.25 7.06
C ASN A 32 6.25 -18.40 8.15
N ILE A 33 5.67 -17.28 8.58
CA ILE A 33 4.65 -17.30 9.63
C ILE A 33 3.45 -18.12 9.12
N LEU A 34 2.95 -19.04 9.96
CA LEU A 34 1.83 -19.96 9.62
C LEU A 34 2.11 -20.83 8.39
N ASP A 35 3.37 -21.19 8.14
CA ASP A 35 3.78 -22.02 6.99
C ASP A 35 3.31 -21.46 5.64
N ILE A 36 3.21 -20.13 5.53
CA ILE A 36 2.66 -19.45 4.36
C ILE A 36 3.41 -19.80 3.07
N ARG A 37 4.72 -20.09 3.13
CA ARG A 37 5.48 -20.51 1.94
C ARG A 37 5.04 -21.88 1.43
N ILE A 38 4.70 -22.79 2.34
CA ILE A 38 4.19 -24.12 2.00
C ILE A 38 2.77 -23.99 1.43
N ASN A 39 1.91 -23.22 2.10
CA ASN A 39 0.52 -23.02 1.70
C ASN A 39 0.39 -22.33 0.33
N LEU A 40 1.36 -21.50 -0.05
CA LEU A 40 1.42 -20.82 -1.35
C LEU A 40 2.33 -21.51 -2.36
N GLU A 41 2.92 -22.65 -2.00
CA GLU A 41 3.86 -23.40 -2.85
C GLU A 41 5.03 -22.55 -3.37
N ILE A 42 5.55 -21.64 -2.55
CA ILE A 42 6.64 -20.72 -2.92
C ILE A 42 7.99 -21.39 -2.61
N PRO A 43 8.81 -21.71 -3.64
CA PRO A 43 10.16 -22.21 -3.45
C PRO A 43 11.05 -21.16 -2.78
N LEU A 44 12.02 -21.63 -2.00
CA LEU A 44 12.92 -20.74 -1.25
C LEU A 44 13.71 -19.79 -2.17
N GLU A 45 14.08 -20.25 -3.36
CA GLU A 45 14.79 -19.44 -4.36
C GLU A 45 13.99 -18.24 -4.90
N HIS A 46 12.66 -18.26 -4.80
CA HIS A 46 11.80 -17.20 -5.29
C HIS A 46 11.41 -16.19 -4.22
N VAL A 47 11.60 -16.52 -2.94
CA VAL A 47 11.20 -15.66 -1.80
C VAL A 47 11.76 -14.24 -1.95
N SER A 48 13.04 -14.10 -2.29
CA SER A 48 13.67 -12.79 -2.46
C SER A 48 13.00 -11.92 -3.52
N VAL A 49 12.51 -12.53 -4.62
CA VAL A 49 11.80 -11.81 -5.68
C VAL A 49 10.44 -11.34 -5.18
N TYR A 50 9.68 -12.20 -4.48
CA TYR A 50 8.40 -11.81 -3.89
C TYR A 50 8.55 -10.67 -2.87
N LEU A 51 9.60 -10.71 -2.04
CA LEU A 51 9.88 -9.64 -1.07
C LEU A 51 10.19 -8.32 -1.77
N LEU A 52 11.01 -8.34 -2.82
CA LEU A 52 11.30 -7.16 -3.61
C LEU A 52 10.02 -6.58 -4.24
N LEU A 53 9.19 -7.42 -4.84
CA LEU A 53 7.93 -6.99 -5.44
C LEU A 53 6.99 -6.37 -4.39
N LEU A 54 6.78 -7.05 -3.27
CA LEU A 54 5.93 -6.54 -2.18
C LEU A 54 6.47 -5.21 -1.62
N PHE A 55 7.79 -5.07 -1.50
CA PHE A 55 8.40 -3.85 -1.02
C PHE A 55 8.24 -2.69 -2.01
N VAL A 56 8.50 -2.94 -3.30
CA VAL A 56 8.34 -1.94 -4.36
C VAL A 56 6.87 -1.53 -4.49
N PHE A 57 5.95 -2.49 -4.64
CA PHE A 57 4.53 -2.20 -4.75
C PHE A 57 3.96 -1.55 -3.49
N GLY A 58 4.36 -2.04 -2.30
CA GLY A 58 3.94 -1.46 -1.04
C GLY A 58 4.39 -0.01 -0.89
N SER A 59 5.66 0.28 -1.22
CA SER A 59 6.22 1.63 -1.17
C SER A 59 5.54 2.56 -2.17
N VAL A 60 5.33 2.11 -3.41
CA VAL A 60 4.61 2.90 -4.44
C VAL A 60 3.17 3.17 -4.02
N SER A 61 2.49 2.20 -3.42
CA SER A 61 1.13 2.36 -2.90
C SER A 61 1.08 3.42 -1.81
N ILE A 62 1.95 3.36 -0.81
CA ILE A 62 2.04 4.38 0.25
C ILE A 62 2.31 5.76 -0.35
N LEU A 63 3.33 5.88 -1.22
CA LEU A 63 3.64 7.18 -1.82
C LEU A 63 2.45 7.76 -2.59
N SER A 64 1.73 6.93 -3.36
CA SER A 64 0.52 7.35 -4.07
C SER A 64 -0.60 7.77 -3.11
N GLY A 65 -0.79 7.03 -2.01
CA GLY A 65 -1.77 7.36 -0.98
C GLY A 65 -1.51 8.72 -0.35
N LEU A 66 -0.26 8.97 0.05
CA LEU A 66 0.20 10.26 0.56
C LEU A 66 -0.02 11.40 -0.44
N PHE A 67 0.28 11.19 -1.73
CA PHE A 67 0.04 12.21 -2.75
C PHE A 67 -1.44 12.58 -2.89
N LEU A 68 -2.35 11.60 -2.91
CA LEU A 68 -3.79 11.83 -2.99
C LEU A 68 -4.34 12.55 -1.75
N ILE A 69 -3.89 12.14 -0.56
CA ILE A 69 -4.30 12.80 0.70
C ILE A 69 -3.79 14.24 0.73
N ARG A 70 -2.56 14.48 0.28
CA ARG A 70 -1.98 15.83 0.20
C ARG A 70 -2.74 16.73 -0.76
N GLU A 71 -3.03 16.26 -1.98
CA GLU A 71 -3.85 17.01 -2.95
C GLU A 71 -5.20 17.41 -2.35
N ARG A 72 -5.83 16.50 -1.61
CA ARG A 72 -7.11 16.77 -0.92
C ARG A 72 -6.98 17.84 0.17
N LEU A 73 -5.88 17.90 0.90
CA LEU A 73 -5.62 18.94 1.91
C LEU A 73 -5.39 20.31 1.25
N GLU A 74 -4.67 20.36 0.12
CA GLU A 74 -4.44 21.60 -0.64
C GLU A 74 -5.76 22.16 -1.20
N LEU A 75 -6.63 21.30 -1.74
CA LEU A 75 -7.97 21.67 -2.24
C LEU A 75 -8.98 22.11 -1.13
N GLU A 76 -8.65 21.91 0.14
CA GLU A 76 -9.43 22.46 1.26
C GLU A 76 -8.88 23.79 1.76
N GLY A 77 -7.57 24.02 1.66
CA GLY A 77 -6.93 25.30 2.00
C GLY A 77 -7.29 26.44 1.04
N GLU A 78 -7.43 26.18 -0.25
CA GLU A 78 -7.75 27.21 -1.26
C GLU A 78 -9.23 27.64 -1.28
N GLY A 79 -10.15 26.86 -0.72
CA GLY A 79 -11.58 27.17 -0.69
C GLY A 79 -12.05 27.90 0.57
N GLY A 80 -11.13 28.26 1.47
CA GLY A 80 -11.40 28.85 2.78
C GLY A 80 -10.90 30.29 2.96
N SER A 81 -10.50 30.98 1.88
CA SER A 81 -10.09 32.39 1.90
C SER A 81 -11.07 33.28 1.15
#